data_AF-A0A932VVQ7-F1
#
_entry.id   AF-A0A932VVQ7-F1
#
_cell.length_a   1.000
_cell.length_b   1.000
_cell.length_c   1.000
_cell.angle_alpha   90.00
_cell.angle_beta   90.00
_cell.angle_gamma   90.00
#
_symmetry.space_group_name_H-M   'P 1'
#
loop_
_entity.id
_entity.type
_entity.pdbx_description
1 polymer ?
#
loop_
_entity_poly.entity_id
_entity_poly.type
_entity_poly.pdbx_seq_one_letter_code
_entity_poly.pdbx_strand_id
1 'polypeptide(L)'
;MSPEVSDLLKRALALSVDERAALANTLLDSLETTNESVAGSVEEAWDREVARRIEDLKTGKAVTVPWEQLHRELLAMVNER
;
A
#
# COMPACT_ATOMS: atom_id res chain seq x y z
N MET A 1 -28.11 2.63 -6.65
CA MET A 1 -27.36 2.24 -7.87
C MET A 1 -28.16 2.67 -9.08
N SER A 2 -27.51 3.09 -10.17
CA SER A 2 -28.22 3.36 -11.42
C SER A 2 -28.84 2.05 -11.97
N PRO A 3 -29.86 2.13 -12.84
CA PRO A 3 -30.42 0.96 -13.51
C PRO A 3 -29.33 0.16 -14.23
N GLU A 4 -28.41 0.85 -14.92
CA GLU A 4 -27.24 0.28 -15.60
C GLU A 4 -26.37 -0.57 -14.66
N VAL A 5 -25.97 -0.01 -13.51
CA VAL A 5 -25.12 -0.71 -12.53
C VAL A 5 -25.84 -1.94 -11.96
N SER A 6 -27.15 -1.84 -11.75
CA SER A 6 -27.95 -2.95 -11.23
C SER A 6 -28.07 -4.10 -12.24
N ASP A 7 -28.15 -3.80 -13.54
CA ASP A 7 -28.16 -4.80 -14.61
C ASP A 7 -26.78 -5.48 -14.76
N LEU A 8 -25.71 -4.69 -14.77
CA LEU A 8 -24.33 -5.21 -14.79
C LEU A 8 -24.07 -6.15 -13.60
N LEU A 9 -24.53 -5.80 -12.40
CA LEU A 9 -24.37 -6.65 -11.22
C LEU A 9 -25.13 -7.98 -11.39
N LYS A 10 -26.37 -7.97 -11.89
CA LYS A 10 -27.12 -9.21 -12.15
C LYS A 10 -26.40 -10.11 -13.14
N ARG A 11 -25.87 -9.53 -14.22
CA ARG A 11 -25.12 -10.26 -15.25
C ARG A 11 -23.81 -10.83 -14.68
N ALA A 12 -23.08 -10.06 -13.88
CA ALA A 12 -21.86 -10.51 -13.22
C ALA A 12 -22.13 -11.68 -12.25
N LEU A 13 -23.20 -11.61 -11.45
CA LEU A 13 -23.55 -12.67 -10.51
C LEU A 13 -23.96 -13.99 -11.19
N ALA A 14 -24.39 -13.95 -12.45
CA ALA A 14 -24.73 -15.14 -13.23
C ALA A 14 -23.51 -15.87 -13.82
N LEU A 15 -22.32 -15.25 -13.81
CA LEU A 15 -21.07 -15.87 -14.28
C LEU A 15 -20.59 -16.98 -13.33
N SER A 16 -19.68 -17.82 -13.80
CA SER A 16 -18.97 -18.79 -12.94
C SER A 16 -18.11 -18.06 -11.89
N VAL A 17 -17.68 -18.80 -10.85
CA VAL A 17 -16.82 -18.23 -9.79
C VAL A 17 -15.53 -17.63 -10.38
N ASP A 18 -14.88 -18.33 -11.30
CA ASP A 18 -13.60 -17.93 -11.88
C ASP A 18 -13.75 -16.68 -12.76
N GLU A 19 -14.81 -16.62 -13.57
CA GLU A 19 -15.12 -15.45 -14.41
C GLU A 19 -15.48 -14.23 -13.55
N ARG A 20 -16.20 -14.42 -12.44
CA ARG A 20 -16.45 -13.32 -11.48
C ARG A 20 -15.17 -12.82 -10.84
N ALA A 21 -14.27 -13.72 -10.45
CA ALA A 21 -12.99 -13.34 -9.87
C ALA A 21 -12.13 -12.53 -10.87
N ALA A 22 -12.07 -12.99 -12.13
CA ALA A 22 -11.38 -12.27 -13.20
C ALA A 22 -11.97 -10.87 -13.43
N LEU A 23 -13.31 -10.77 -13.54
CA LEU A 23 -14.00 -9.49 -13.71
C LEU A 23 -13.76 -8.54 -12.53
N ALA A 24 -13.82 -9.05 -11.30
CA ALA A 24 -13.56 -8.26 -10.10
C ALA A 24 -12.13 -7.70 -10.09
N ASN A 25 -11.13 -8.52 -10.41
CA ASN A 25 -9.73 -8.07 -10.49
C ASN A 25 -9.55 -6.99 -11.56
N THR A 26 -10.07 -7.20 -12.78
CA THR A 26 -9.97 -6.18 -13.84
C THR A 26 -10.62 -4.85 -13.44
N LEU A 27 -11.76 -4.89 -12.75
CA LEU A 27 -12.41 -3.67 -12.25
C LEU A 27 -11.58 -2.99 -11.15
N LEU A 28 -11.00 -3.76 -10.23
CA LEU A 28 -10.11 -3.24 -9.18
C LEU A 28 -8.86 -2.58 -9.80
N ASP A 29 -8.19 -3.25 -10.74
CA ASP A 29 -7.00 -2.71 -11.43
C ASP A 29 -7.31 -1.38 -12.12
N SER A 30 -8.50 -1.24 -12.72
CA SER A 30 -8.91 0.02 -13.37
C SER A 30 -9.05 1.21 -12.40
N LEU A 31 -9.36 0.92 -11.13
CA LEU A 31 -9.45 1.92 -10.08
C LEU A 31 -8.05 2.28 -9.55
N GLU A 32 -7.11 1.33 -9.52
CA GLU A 32 -5.74 1.57 -9.10
C GLU A 32 -5.02 2.54 -10.05
N THR A 33 -5.18 2.40 -11.38
CA THR A 33 -4.64 3.36 -12.36
C THR A 33 -5.19 4.78 -12.15
N THR A 34 -6.43 4.91 -11.65
CA THR A 34 -7.03 6.22 -11.34
C THR A 34 -6.46 6.82 -10.04
N ASN A 35 -5.98 5.96 -9.12
CA ASN A 35 -5.35 6.32 -7.85
C ASN A 35 -3.83 6.53 -7.95
N GLU A 36 -3.22 6.39 -9.13
CA GLU A 36 -1.78 6.68 -9.34
C GLU A 36 -1.39 8.10 -8.90
N SER A 37 -2.33 9.05 -8.96
CA SER A 37 -2.12 10.41 -8.43
C SER A 37 -1.96 10.46 -6.91
N VAL A 38 -2.65 9.56 -6.18
CA VAL A 38 -2.54 9.42 -4.73
C VAL A 38 -1.29 8.62 -4.37
N ALA A 39 -0.99 7.54 -5.10
CA ALA A 39 0.26 6.78 -4.93
C ALA A 39 1.48 7.70 -5.16
N GLY A 40 1.54 8.43 -6.28
CA GLY A 40 2.60 9.42 -6.52
C GLY A 40 2.77 10.42 -5.37
N SER A 41 1.66 10.87 -4.75
CA SER A 41 1.73 11.79 -3.60
C SER A 41 2.28 11.15 -2.32
N VAL A 42 2.01 9.86 -2.09
CA VAL A 42 2.49 9.10 -0.94
C VAL A 42 3.99 8.81 -1.09
N GLU A 43 4.40 8.39 -2.28
CA GLU A 43 5.78 8.13 -2.64
C GLU A 43 6.62 9.41 -2.51
N GLU A 44 6.15 10.54 -3.03
CA GLU A 44 6.81 11.84 -2.87
C GLU A 44 6.89 12.28 -1.40
N ALA A 45 5.83 12.04 -0.62
CA ALA A 45 5.85 12.35 0.81
C ALA A 45 6.84 11.47 1.57
N TRP A 46 6.96 10.20 1.19
CA TRP A 46 7.92 9.26 1.75
C TRP A 46 9.36 9.64 1.41
N ASP A 47 9.62 10.00 0.15
CA ASP A 47 10.94 10.46 -0.30
C ASP A 47 11.40 11.70 0.49
N ARG A 48 10.50 12.67 0.68
CA ARG A 48 10.77 13.85 1.52
C ARG A 48 11.10 13.47 2.96
N GLU A 49 10.37 12.52 3.54
CA GLU A 49 10.59 12.08 4.92
C GLU A 49 11.92 11.32 5.08
N VAL A 50 12.25 10.43 4.14
CA VAL A 50 13.53 9.70 4.13
C VAL A 50 14.70 10.68 4.02
N ALA A 51 14.62 11.64 3.09
CA ALA A 51 15.65 12.67 2.93
C ALA A 51 15.83 13.48 4.23
N ARG A 52 14.72 13.89 4.85
CA ARG A 52 14.74 14.62 6.14
C ARG A 52 15.38 13.79 7.26
N ARG A 53 15.06 12.49 7.38
CA ARG A 53 15.65 11.61 8.41
C ARG A 53 17.13 11.37 8.20
N ILE A 54 17.58 11.22 6.95
CA ILE A 54 19.01 11.10 6.63
C ILE A 54 19.75 12.35 7.08
N GLU A 55 19.19 13.54 6.84
CA GLU A 55 19.81 14.79 7.26
C GLU A 55 19.83 14.95 8.79
N ASP A 56 18.73 14.61 9.48
CA ASP A 56 18.70 14.62 10.95
C ASP A 56 19.77 13.67 11.54
N LEU A 57 20.03 12.52 10.90
CA LEU A 57 21.10 11.60 11.30
C LEU A 57 22.50 12.20 11.05
N LYS A 58 22.73 12.76 9.86
CA LYS A 58 24.03 13.38 9.49
C LYS A 58 24.40 14.56 10.38
N THR A 59 23.40 15.35 10.77
CA THR A 59 23.57 16.54 11.62
C THR A 59 23.57 16.23 13.11
N GLY A 60 23.36 14.97 13.51
CA GLY A 60 23.31 14.55 14.91
C GLY A 60 22.05 15.05 15.65
N LYS A 61 21.02 15.49 14.93
CA LYS A 61 19.74 15.92 15.49
C LYS A 61 18.85 14.75 15.89
N ALA A 62 19.00 13.61 15.22
CA ALA A 62 18.27 12.39 15.55
C ALA A 62 18.81 11.76 16.84
N VAL A 63 17.91 11.35 17.74
CA VAL A 63 18.24 10.49 18.87
C VAL A 63 18.43 9.07 18.34
N THR A 64 19.62 8.51 18.51
CA THR A 64 19.96 7.16 18.04
C THR A 64 20.10 6.19 19.21
N VAL A 65 19.97 4.90 18.92
CA VAL A 65 20.26 3.81 19.84
C VAL A 65 21.46 3.01 19.33
N PRO A 66 22.20 2.30 20.21
CA PRO A 66 23.25 1.39 19.78
C PRO A 66 22.72 0.33 18.82
N TRP A 67 23.55 -0.04 17.84
CA TRP A 67 23.18 -1.03 16.82
C TRP A 67 22.79 -2.38 17.43
N GLU A 68 23.50 -2.81 18.47
CA GLU A 68 23.26 -4.08 19.16
C GLU A 68 21.90 -4.12 19.84
N GLN A 69 21.38 -2.97 20.27
CA GLN A 69 20.04 -2.87 20.83
C GLN A 69 18.99 -3.06 19.72
N LEU A 70 19.07 -2.26 18.65
CA LEU A 70 18.13 -2.33 17.53
C LEU A 70 18.09 -3.73 16.90
N HIS A 71 19.26 -4.35 16.71
CA HIS A 71 19.37 -5.69 16.12
C HIS A 71 18.65 -6.76 16.96
N ARG A 72 18.77 -6.71 18.30
CA ARG A 72 18.03 -7.62 19.19
C ARG A 72 16.52 -7.43 19.10
N GLU A 73 16.06 -6.18 19.08
CA GLU A 73 14.64 -5.84 18.98
C GLU A 73 14.04 -6.34 17.65
N LEU A 74 14.74 -6.12 16.53
CA LEU A 74 14.30 -6.61 15.21
C LEU A 74 14.20 -8.13 15.15
N LEU A 75 15.18 -8.86 15.70
CA LEU A 75 15.14 -10.33 15.74
C LEU A 75 13.98 -10.86 16.58
N ALA A 76 13.67 -10.20 17.70
CA ALA A 76 12.51 -10.57 18.52
C ALA A 76 11.20 -10.37 17.73
N MET A 77 11.02 -9.24 17.06
CA MET A 77 9.81 -8.93 16.28
C MET A 77 9.58 -9.91 15.13
N VAL A 78 10.63 -10.39 14.47
CA VAL A 78 10.52 -11.34 13.36
C VAL A 78 10.19 -12.74 13.86
N ASN A 79 10.72 -13.15 15.02
CA ASN A 79 10.47 -14.47 15.61
C ASN A 79 9.10 -14.61 16.30
N GLU A 80 8.38 -13.52 16.51
CA GLU A 80 7.02 -13.51 17.09
C GLU A 80 5.90 -13.63 16.03
N ARG A 81 6.23 -13.75 14.74
CA ARG A 81 5.31 -13.99 13.63
C ARG A 81 5.28 -15.45 13.21
#